data_AF-A0A2R5FCS0-F1
#
_entry.id   AF-A0A2R5FCS0-F1
#
_cell.length_a   1.000
_cell.length_b   1.000
_cell.length_c   1.000
_cell.angle_alpha   90.00
_cell.angle_beta   90.00
_cell.angle_gamma   90.00
#
_symmetry.space_group_name_H-M   'P 1'
#
loop_
_entity.id
_entity.type
_entity.pdbx_description
1 polymer ?
#
loop_
_entity_poly.entity_id
_entity_poly.type
_entity_poly.pdbx_seq_one_letter_code
_entity_poly.pdbx_strand_id
1 'polypeptide(L)'
;MDKLKLRLMYQEALQRLKDAETLSQVIPLGERTDSAYILQLLGLELLLKIVFETALSKPGVGHKYEKLFGELPQSLQTRLLASANKRVQHSELAINHERVLEEWGKNFVDLRYPWERYATLSEEQYSSLGEEWVSKGAPLEEATFRYHPEELFSFIEALRIVAAEVANL
;
A
#
# COMPACT_ATOMS: atom_id res chain seq x y z
N MET A 1 -5.72 10.76 -23.60
CA MET A 1 -5.40 10.76 -22.16
C MET A 1 -4.70 12.07 -21.81
N ASP A 2 -5.10 12.72 -20.73
CA ASP A 2 -4.58 14.05 -20.36
C ASP A 2 -3.18 13.93 -19.73
N LYS A 3 -2.15 14.32 -20.50
CA LYS A 3 -0.75 14.30 -20.05
C LYS A 3 -0.50 15.21 -18.84
N LEU A 4 -1.23 16.31 -18.73
CA LEU A 4 -1.10 17.21 -17.58
C LEU A 4 -1.59 16.51 -16.31
N LYS A 5 -2.75 15.85 -16.39
CA LYS A 5 -3.29 15.04 -15.29
C LYS A 5 -2.29 13.99 -14.80
N LEU A 6 -1.73 13.17 -15.71
CA LEU A 6 -0.78 12.12 -15.33
C LEU A 6 0.48 12.67 -14.67
N ARG A 7 1.00 13.79 -15.19
CA ARG A 7 2.17 14.47 -14.60
C ARG A 7 1.86 14.97 -13.19
N LEU A 8 0.70 15.59 -12.98
CA LEU A 8 0.29 16.09 -11.67
C LEU A 8 0.09 14.93 -10.68
N MET A 9 -0.55 13.84 -11.09
CA MET A 9 -0.69 12.64 -10.26
C MET A 9 0.67 12.05 -9.88
N TYR A 10 1.63 12.01 -10.80
CA TYR A 10 2.96 11.47 -10.55
C TYR A 10 3.74 12.35 -9.56
N GLN A 11 3.72 13.67 -9.78
CA GLN A 11 4.34 14.63 -8.86
C GLN A 11 3.74 14.55 -7.45
N GLU A 12 2.42 14.46 -7.37
CA GLU A 12 1.71 14.28 -6.10
C GLU A 12 2.12 12.97 -5.42
N ALA A 13 2.19 11.85 -6.17
CA ALA A 13 2.65 10.58 -5.63
C ALA A 13 4.05 10.69 -5.03
N LEU A 14 5.00 11.30 -5.75
CA LEU A 14 6.35 11.51 -5.26
C LEU A 14 6.39 12.41 -4.02
N GLN A 15 5.55 13.44 -3.97
CA GLN A 15 5.45 14.31 -2.80
C GLN A 15 4.95 13.53 -1.57
N ARG A 16 3.90 12.71 -1.70
CA ARG A 16 3.40 11.86 -0.60
C ARG A 16 4.45 10.89 -0.08
N LEU A 17 5.22 10.28 -0.99
CA LEU A 17 6.32 9.38 -0.60
C LEU A 17 7.43 10.11 0.15
N LYS A 18 7.79 11.33 -0.30
CA LYS A 18 8.77 12.17 0.38
C LYS A 18 8.28 12.63 1.76
N ASP A 19 6.99 12.97 1.89
CA ASP A 19 6.40 13.34 3.17
C ASP A 19 6.41 12.15 4.14
N ALA A 20 6.10 10.93 3.64
CA ALA A 20 6.19 9.70 4.42
C ALA A 20 7.61 9.42 4.94
N GLU A 21 8.61 9.59 4.07
CA GLU A 21 10.02 9.45 4.44
C GLU A 21 10.41 10.48 5.51
N THR A 22 10.04 11.75 5.30
CA THR A 22 10.33 12.84 6.25
C THR A 22 9.73 12.54 7.62
N LEU A 23 8.47 12.08 7.67
CA LEU A 23 7.84 11.67 8.93
C LEU A 23 8.54 10.48 9.58
N SER A 24 8.96 9.50 8.78
CA SER A 24 9.64 8.30 9.31
C SER A 24 11.02 8.62 9.90
N GLN A 25 11.70 9.66 9.41
CA GLN A 25 13.01 10.08 9.91
C GLN A 25 12.96 10.85 11.24
N VAL A 26 11.83 11.49 11.56
CA VAL A 26 11.67 12.26 12.80
C VAL A 26 11.11 11.45 13.97
N ILE A 27 10.65 10.23 13.70
CA ILE A 27 10.10 9.32 14.71
C ILE A 27 11.22 8.54 15.40
N PRO A 28 11.14 8.30 16.73
CA PRO A 28 12.13 7.53 17.44
C PRO A 28 12.43 6.17 16.79
N LEU A 29 13.70 5.76 16.84
CA LEU A 29 14.15 4.47 16.33
C LEU A 29 13.35 3.33 16.98
N GLY A 30 12.64 2.56 16.15
CA GLY A 30 11.80 1.44 16.59
C GLY A 30 10.31 1.74 16.63
N GLU A 31 9.91 3.00 16.52
CA GLU A 31 8.51 3.40 16.39
C GLU A 31 8.11 3.51 14.91
N ARG A 32 6.84 3.21 14.63
CA ARG A 32 6.22 3.40 13.31
C ARG A 32 4.97 4.22 13.48
N THR A 33 4.68 5.05 12.48
CA THR A 33 3.45 5.83 12.44
C THR A 33 2.53 5.34 11.33
N ASP A 34 1.26 5.20 11.65
CA ASP A 34 0.22 4.97 10.65
C ASP A 34 0.15 6.12 9.65
N SER A 35 0.52 7.35 10.05
CA SER A 35 0.48 8.52 9.17
C SER A 35 1.44 8.39 7.97
N ALA A 36 2.69 8.01 8.22
CA ALA A 36 3.69 7.78 7.17
C ALA A 36 3.29 6.59 6.30
N TYR A 37 2.77 5.52 6.90
CA TYR A 37 2.27 4.37 6.16
C TYR A 37 1.08 4.73 5.25
N ILE A 38 0.13 5.51 5.73
CA ILE A 38 -1.00 6.02 4.92
C ILE A 38 -0.50 6.89 3.76
N LEU A 39 0.52 7.71 3.97
CA LEU A 39 1.15 8.49 2.90
C LEU A 39 1.85 7.60 1.86
N GLN A 40 2.46 6.49 2.28
CA GLN A 40 2.99 5.48 1.35
C GLN A 40 1.87 4.83 0.52
N LEU A 41 0.75 4.48 1.16
CA LEU A 41 -0.43 3.93 0.47
C LEU A 41 -1.04 4.94 -0.52
N LEU A 42 -1.05 6.24 -0.20
CA LEU A 42 -1.44 7.29 -1.16
C LEU A 42 -0.51 7.35 -2.37
N GLY A 43 0.80 7.28 -2.12
CA GLY A 43 1.81 7.21 -3.19
C GLY A 43 1.59 5.99 -4.09
N LEU A 44 1.40 4.81 -3.48
CA LEU A 44 1.06 3.57 -4.18
C LEU A 44 -0.20 3.73 -5.04
N GLU A 45 -1.28 4.26 -4.45
CA GLU A 45 -2.55 4.42 -5.16
C GLU A 45 -2.41 5.30 -6.40
N LEU A 46 -1.77 6.46 -6.27
CA LEU A 46 -1.61 7.39 -7.38
C LEU A 46 -0.76 6.77 -8.50
N LEU A 47 0.33 6.07 -8.16
CA LEU A 47 1.15 5.38 -9.15
C LEU A 47 0.40 4.23 -9.84
N LEU A 48 -0.34 3.42 -9.07
CA LEU A 48 -1.17 2.33 -9.62
C LEU A 48 -2.23 2.89 -10.56
N LYS A 49 -2.89 4.00 -10.18
CA LYS A 49 -3.87 4.67 -11.04
C LYS A 49 -3.25 5.22 -12.31
N ILE A 50 -2.03 5.79 -12.28
CA ILE A 50 -1.33 6.22 -13.51
C ILE A 50 -1.12 5.03 -14.45
N VAL A 51 -0.60 3.91 -13.94
CA VAL A 51 -0.37 2.70 -14.75
C VAL A 51 -1.69 2.18 -15.32
N PHE A 52 -2.74 2.11 -14.50
CA PHE A 52 -4.07 1.67 -14.89
C PHE A 52 -4.69 2.54 -15.97
N GLU A 53 -4.74 3.85 -15.76
CA GLU A 53 -5.34 4.79 -16.71
C GLU A 53 -4.60 4.77 -18.04
N THR A 54 -3.27 4.64 -17.99
CA THR A 54 -2.44 4.55 -19.20
C THR A 54 -2.67 3.26 -19.97
N ALA A 55 -2.74 2.12 -19.28
CA ALA A 55 -2.91 0.82 -19.90
C ALA A 55 -4.32 0.60 -20.46
N LEU A 56 -5.34 1.11 -19.78
CA LEU A 56 -6.74 0.78 -20.08
C LEU A 56 -7.56 1.96 -20.63
N SER A 57 -6.98 3.16 -20.71
CA SER A 57 -7.64 4.38 -21.20
C SER A 57 -8.96 4.71 -20.48
N LYS A 58 -9.06 4.37 -19.19
CA LYS A 58 -10.22 4.65 -18.32
C LYS A 58 -9.76 5.02 -16.91
N PRO A 59 -10.50 5.85 -16.16
CA PRO A 59 -10.11 6.28 -14.82
C PRO A 59 -10.05 5.12 -13.82
N GLY A 60 -9.02 5.10 -12.97
CA GLY A 60 -8.95 4.19 -11.82
C GLY A 60 -9.68 4.79 -10.62
N VAL A 61 -10.77 4.15 -10.17
CA VAL A 61 -11.64 4.67 -9.10
C VAL A 61 -11.57 3.80 -7.85
N GLY A 62 -11.63 4.44 -6.68
CA GLY A 62 -11.62 3.78 -5.37
C GLY A 62 -10.23 3.35 -4.90
N HIS A 63 -10.22 2.47 -3.91
CA HIS A 63 -9.04 2.02 -3.14
C HIS A 63 -8.89 0.49 -3.14
N LYS A 64 -9.59 -0.20 -4.07
CA LYS A 64 -9.55 -1.65 -4.25
C LYS A 64 -8.36 -2.01 -5.14
N TYR A 65 -7.17 -2.00 -4.55
CA TYR A 65 -5.91 -2.16 -5.28
C TYR A 65 -5.81 -3.51 -6.00
N GLU A 66 -6.35 -4.57 -5.40
CA GLU A 66 -6.43 -5.91 -5.97
C GLU A 66 -7.22 -5.92 -7.28
N LYS A 67 -8.32 -5.15 -7.35
CA LYS A 67 -9.15 -5.04 -8.57
C LYS A 67 -8.48 -4.19 -9.63
N LEU A 68 -7.93 -3.04 -9.25
CA LEU A 68 -7.21 -2.18 -10.18
C LEU A 68 -6.03 -2.94 -10.79
N PHE A 69 -5.27 -3.67 -9.97
CA PHE A 69 -4.14 -4.46 -10.43
C PHE A 69 -4.58 -5.65 -11.30
N GLY A 70 -5.59 -6.41 -10.88
CA GLY A 70 -6.08 -7.59 -11.61
C GLY A 70 -6.69 -7.27 -12.98
N GLU A 71 -7.15 -6.03 -13.20
CA GLU A 71 -7.62 -5.56 -14.50
C GLU A 71 -6.50 -5.14 -15.46
N LEU A 72 -5.27 -4.96 -14.98
CA LEU A 72 -4.13 -4.63 -15.86
C LEU A 72 -3.86 -5.77 -16.84
N PRO A 73 -3.32 -5.50 -18.04
CA PRO A 73 -2.81 -6.54 -18.92
C PRO A 73 -1.84 -7.47 -18.19
N GLN A 74 -1.96 -8.79 -18.40
CA GLN A 74 -1.13 -9.79 -17.73
C GLN A 74 0.37 -9.51 -17.85
N SER A 75 0.82 -8.98 -18.99
CA SER A 75 2.21 -8.60 -19.21
C SER A 75 2.69 -7.49 -18.26
N LEU A 76 1.83 -6.51 -17.95
CA LEU A 76 2.14 -5.45 -16.99
C LEU A 76 2.09 -5.97 -15.55
N GLN A 77 1.12 -6.84 -15.21
CA GLN A 77 1.08 -7.47 -13.89
C GLN A 77 2.36 -8.26 -13.62
N THR A 78 2.73 -9.16 -14.55
CA THR A 78 3.96 -9.96 -14.46
C THR A 78 5.19 -9.07 -14.36
N ARG A 79 5.25 -7.99 -15.13
CA ARG A 79 6.38 -7.05 -15.09
C ARG A 79 6.51 -6.34 -13.73
N LEU A 80 5.41 -5.85 -13.18
CA LEU A 80 5.38 -5.17 -11.89
C LEU A 80 5.80 -6.11 -10.77
N LEU A 81 5.20 -7.31 -10.70
CA LEU A 81 5.54 -8.32 -9.70
C LEU A 81 6.99 -8.78 -9.84
N ALA A 82 7.46 -9.05 -11.05
CA ALA A 82 8.86 -9.44 -11.28
C ALA A 82 9.84 -8.34 -10.84
N SER A 83 9.49 -7.06 -11.03
CA SER A 83 10.31 -5.94 -10.58
C SER A 83 10.32 -5.81 -9.06
N ALA A 84 9.16 -5.87 -8.41
CA ALA A 84 9.02 -5.76 -6.96
C ALA A 84 9.69 -6.95 -6.25
N ASN A 85 9.46 -8.16 -6.74
CA ASN A 85 9.94 -9.39 -6.11
C ASN A 85 11.46 -9.55 -6.15
N LYS A 86 12.22 -8.74 -6.91
CA LYS A 86 13.69 -8.75 -6.84
C LYS A 86 14.24 -8.57 -5.43
N ARG A 87 13.53 -7.82 -4.58
CA ARG A 87 13.90 -7.54 -3.17
C ARG A 87 13.17 -8.42 -2.16
N VAL A 88 11.99 -8.92 -2.51
CA VAL A 88 11.07 -9.60 -1.59
C VAL A 88 10.65 -11.00 -2.09
N GLN A 89 11.60 -11.76 -2.65
CA GLN A 89 11.37 -13.02 -3.38
C GLN A 89 10.58 -14.09 -2.61
N HIS A 90 10.60 -14.06 -1.28
CA HIS A 90 9.93 -15.03 -0.40
C HIS A 90 8.80 -14.40 0.45
N SER A 91 8.37 -13.19 0.09
CA SER A 91 7.31 -12.47 0.80
C SER A 91 5.91 -12.93 0.42
N GLU A 92 4.90 -12.50 1.17
CA GLU A 92 3.50 -12.69 0.82
C GLU A 92 3.18 -12.05 -0.55
N LEU A 93 3.85 -10.96 -0.94
CA LEU A 93 3.67 -10.36 -2.27
C LEU A 93 4.11 -11.32 -3.40
N ALA A 94 5.12 -12.15 -3.17
CA ALA A 94 5.56 -13.14 -4.15
C ALA A 94 4.61 -14.35 -4.24
N ILE A 95 3.99 -14.72 -3.13
CA ILE A 95 3.16 -15.94 -3.00
C ILE A 95 1.69 -15.65 -3.29
N ASN A 96 1.15 -14.56 -2.75
CA ASN A 96 -0.25 -14.17 -2.78
C ASN A 96 -0.40 -12.64 -2.84
N HIS A 97 0.05 -12.05 -3.95
CA HIS A 97 -0.03 -10.60 -4.18
C HIS A 97 -1.45 -10.04 -4.07
N GLU A 98 -2.48 -10.80 -4.48
CA GLU A 98 -3.88 -10.37 -4.39
C GLU A 98 -4.28 -10.04 -2.94
N ARG A 99 -3.94 -10.94 -2.01
CA ARG A 99 -4.18 -10.73 -0.57
C ARG A 99 -3.43 -9.50 -0.05
N VAL A 100 -2.17 -9.32 -0.43
CA VAL A 100 -1.38 -8.16 0.02
C VAL A 100 -1.99 -6.84 -0.47
N LEU A 101 -2.42 -6.80 -1.73
CA LEU A 101 -3.08 -5.62 -2.31
C LEU A 101 -4.43 -5.34 -1.64
N GLU A 102 -5.20 -6.37 -1.32
CA GLU A 102 -6.46 -6.24 -0.57
C GLU A 102 -6.20 -5.68 0.84
N GLU A 103 -5.22 -6.22 1.56
CA GLU A 103 -4.85 -5.77 2.90
C GLU A 103 -4.37 -4.30 2.89
N TRP A 104 -3.59 -3.87 1.89
CA TRP A 104 -3.23 -2.47 1.71
C TRP A 104 -4.43 -1.56 1.45
N GLY A 105 -5.37 -1.99 0.60
CA GLY A 105 -6.59 -1.23 0.32
C GLY A 105 -7.47 -1.06 1.56
N LYS A 106 -7.59 -2.14 2.36
CA LYS A 106 -8.27 -2.12 3.65
C LYS A 106 -7.58 -1.19 4.65
N ASN A 107 -6.27 -1.31 4.80
CA ASN A 107 -5.49 -0.48 5.72
C ASN A 107 -5.63 1.01 5.39
N PHE A 108 -5.65 1.37 4.10
CA PHE A 108 -5.82 2.76 3.67
C PHE A 108 -7.13 3.38 4.19
N VAL A 109 -8.20 2.57 4.27
CA VAL A 109 -9.50 2.99 4.78
C VAL A 109 -9.52 3.01 6.30
N ASP A 110 -9.16 1.89 6.90
CA ASP A 110 -9.38 1.59 8.32
C ASP A 110 -8.39 2.32 9.25
N LEU A 111 -7.14 2.53 8.83
CA LEU A 111 -6.13 3.19 9.66
C LEU A 111 -6.33 4.69 9.83
N ARG A 112 -7.26 5.30 9.08
CA ARG A 112 -7.63 6.72 9.29
C ARG A 112 -8.38 6.92 10.60
N TYR A 113 -9.14 5.90 11.02
CA TYR A 113 -9.90 5.90 12.26
C TYR A 113 -9.79 4.52 12.93
N PRO A 114 -8.60 4.12 13.43
CA PRO A 114 -8.39 2.78 13.98
C PRO A 114 -9.35 2.46 15.13
N TRP A 115 -9.76 3.48 15.88
CA TRP A 115 -10.72 3.35 16.98
C TRP A 115 -12.10 2.82 16.55
N GLU A 116 -12.52 3.03 15.30
CA GLU A 116 -13.82 2.55 14.79
C GLU A 116 -13.91 1.01 14.83
N ARG A 117 -12.77 0.32 14.67
CA ARG A 117 -12.68 -1.15 14.81
C ARG A 117 -12.99 -1.64 16.22
N TYR A 118 -12.76 -0.79 17.21
CA TYR A 118 -12.84 -1.12 18.64
C TYR A 118 -13.97 -0.37 19.34
N ALA A 119 -14.86 0.30 18.58
CA ALA A 119 -15.89 1.17 19.13
C ALA A 119 -16.90 0.47 20.06
N THR A 120 -17.00 -0.86 19.98
CA THR A 120 -17.90 -1.67 20.82
C THR A 120 -17.22 -2.22 22.08
N LEU A 121 -15.92 -1.99 22.27
CA LEU A 121 -15.15 -2.55 23.38
C LEU A 121 -15.09 -1.57 24.55
N SER A 122 -15.06 -2.11 25.77
CA SER A 122 -14.60 -1.37 26.93
C SER A 122 -13.07 -1.21 26.89
N GLU A 123 -12.55 -0.29 27.70
CA GLU A 123 -11.09 -0.11 27.85
C GLU A 123 -10.40 -1.40 28.31
N GLU A 124 -10.97 -2.11 29.27
CA GLU A 124 -10.46 -3.41 29.75
C GLU A 124 -10.42 -4.44 28.61
N GLN A 125 -11.49 -4.56 27.83
CA GLN A 125 -11.54 -5.46 26.68
C GLN A 125 -10.49 -5.10 25.63
N TYR A 126 -10.30 -3.80 25.34
CA TYR A 126 -9.30 -3.32 24.39
C TYR A 126 -7.88 -3.67 24.85
N SER A 127 -7.55 -3.47 26.13
CA SER A 127 -6.25 -3.84 26.69
C SER A 127 -5.99 -5.34 26.61
N SER A 128 -6.98 -6.17 26.95
CA SER A 128 -6.83 -7.63 26.93
C SER A 128 -6.64 -8.21 25.52
N LEU A 129 -7.14 -7.57 24.46
CA LEU A 129 -6.95 -8.05 23.09
C LEU A 129 -5.47 -8.17 22.70
N GLY A 130 -4.68 -7.14 23.01
CA GLY A 130 -3.25 -7.14 22.70
C GLY A 130 -2.50 -8.20 23.49
N GLU A 131 -2.80 -8.32 24.78
CA GLU A 131 -2.20 -9.33 25.66
C GLU A 131 -2.54 -10.75 25.23
N GLU A 132 -3.80 -11.01 24.87
CA GLU A 132 -4.25 -12.32 24.40
C GLU A 132 -3.54 -12.69 23.09
N TRP A 133 -3.49 -11.77 22.13
CA TRP A 133 -2.81 -11.98 20.86
C TRP A 133 -1.32 -12.30 21.06
N VAL A 134 -0.63 -11.55 21.92
CA VAL A 134 0.77 -11.81 22.27
C VAL A 134 0.92 -13.16 22.98
N SER A 135 0.00 -13.52 23.89
CA SER A 135 0.05 -14.80 24.61
C SER A 135 -0.10 -16.01 23.69
N LYS A 136 -0.80 -15.85 22.56
CA LYS A 136 -0.92 -16.85 21.48
C LYS A 136 0.30 -16.91 20.55
N GLY A 137 1.32 -16.09 20.80
CA GLY A 137 2.52 -15.99 19.96
C GLY A 137 2.39 -14.99 18.82
N ALA A 138 1.45 -14.05 18.90
CA ALA A 138 1.18 -13.03 17.89
C ALA A 138 0.97 -13.60 16.46
N PRO A 139 0.01 -14.54 16.27
CA PRO A 139 -0.26 -15.12 14.96
C PRO A 139 -0.66 -14.05 13.93
N LEU A 140 -0.02 -14.05 12.76
CA LEU A 140 -0.18 -13.01 11.74
C LEU A 140 -1.59 -12.98 11.14
N GLU A 141 -2.19 -14.14 11.00
CA GLU A 141 -3.55 -14.38 10.51
C GLU A 141 -4.63 -13.80 11.42
N GLU A 142 -4.35 -13.57 12.71
CA GLU A 142 -5.25 -12.91 13.65
C GLU A 142 -5.00 -11.38 13.73
N ALA A 143 -3.93 -10.88 13.10
CA ALA A 143 -3.60 -9.46 13.15
C ALA A 143 -4.68 -8.62 12.47
N THR A 144 -5.19 -7.61 13.18
CA THR A 144 -6.19 -6.68 12.62
C THR A 144 -5.64 -5.89 11.44
N PHE A 145 -4.37 -5.48 11.54
CA PHE A 145 -3.63 -4.74 10.52
C PHE A 145 -2.33 -5.46 10.19
N ARG A 146 -2.12 -5.74 8.90
CA ARG A 146 -0.85 -6.27 8.37
C ARG A 146 -0.27 -5.26 7.41
N TYR A 147 0.93 -4.77 7.71
CA TYR A 147 1.48 -3.59 7.04
C TYR A 147 2.30 -3.94 5.78
N HIS A 148 3.00 -5.08 5.76
CA HIS A 148 3.89 -5.51 4.66
C HIS A 148 4.84 -4.41 4.16
N PRO A 149 5.69 -3.85 5.04
CA PRO A 149 6.48 -2.66 4.76
C PRO A 149 7.49 -2.85 3.60
N GLU A 150 8.17 -4.00 3.54
CA GLU A 150 9.20 -4.27 2.54
C GLU A 150 8.58 -4.55 1.18
N GLU A 151 7.44 -5.24 1.18
CA GLU A 151 6.60 -5.49 0.01
C GLU A 151 6.05 -4.17 -0.54
N LEU A 152 5.54 -3.30 0.34
CA LEU A 152 4.98 -2.00 -0.04
C LEU A 152 6.06 -1.13 -0.67
N PHE A 153 7.21 -1.02 -0.02
CA PHE A 153 8.36 -0.29 -0.56
C PHE A 153 8.79 -0.83 -1.93
N SER A 154 8.95 -2.15 -2.05
CA SER A 154 9.39 -2.78 -3.30
C SER A 154 8.38 -2.61 -4.43
N PHE A 155 7.09 -2.66 -4.12
CA PHE A 155 6.02 -2.48 -5.10
C PHE A 155 5.87 -1.01 -5.54
N ILE A 156 6.01 -0.05 -4.61
CA ILE A 156 6.06 1.39 -4.92
C ILE A 156 7.21 1.69 -5.87
N GLU A 157 8.41 1.15 -5.63
CA GLU A 157 9.56 1.36 -6.50
C GLU A 157 9.33 0.81 -7.91
N ALA A 158 8.73 -0.38 -8.02
CA ALA A 158 8.34 -0.95 -9.30
C ALA A 158 7.31 -0.09 -10.04
N LEU A 159 6.27 0.36 -9.33
CA LEU A 159 5.24 1.24 -9.85
C LEU A 159 5.81 2.59 -10.29
N ARG A 160 6.74 3.19 -9.54
CA ARG A 160 7.37 4.47 -9.90
C ARG A 160 8.05 4.40 -11.27
N ILE A 161 8.83 3.34 -11.49
CA ILE A 161 9.53 3.11 -12.76
C ILE A 161 8.52 2.93 -13.89
N VAL A 162 7.56 2.02 -13.73
CA VAL A 162 6.58 1.71 -14.78
C VAL A 162 5.69 2.91 -15.09
N ALA A 163 5.24 3.65 -14.07
CA ALA A 163 4.42 4.84 -14.22
C ALA A 163 5.13 5.94 -15.02
N ALA A 164 6.41 6.20 -14.72
CA ALA A 164 7.21 7.18 -15.47
C ALA A 164 7.32 6.79 -16.95
N GLU A 165 7.63 5.53 -17.25
CA GLU A 165 7.76 5.03 -18.62
C GLU A 165 6.45 5.12 -19.41
N VAL A 166 5.35 4.60 -18.86
CA VAL A 166 4.07 4.53 -19.61
C VAL A 166 3.47 5.92 -19.81
N ALA A 167 3.65 6.82 -18.85
CA ALA A 167 3.18 8.20 -18.95
C ALA A 167 4.11 9.11 -19.76
N ASN A 168 5.29 8.62 -20.19
CA ASN A 168 6.37 9.42 -20.79
C ASN A 168 6.76 10.63 -19.93
N LEU A 169 6.99 10.39 -18.63
CA LEU A 169 7.36 11.39 -17.62
C LEU A 169 8.85 11.34 -17.26
#